data_AF-A0A7K1FU07-F1
#
_entry.id   AF-A0A7K1FU07-F1
#
_cell.length_a   1.000
_cell.length_b   1.000
_cell.length_c   1.000
_cell.angle_alpha   90.00
_cell.angle_beta   90.00
_cell.angle_gamma   90.00
#
_symmetry.space_group_name_H-M   'P 1'
#
loop_
_entity.id
_entity.type
_entity.pdbx_description
1 polymer ?
#
loop_
_entity_poly.entity_id
_entity_poly.type
_entity_poly.pdbx_seq_one_letter_code
_entity_poly.pdbx_strand_id
1 'polypeptide(L)'
;MKIKNVETALSIFEEASIKQPEATETGDYKTANKFYAKIVLATNFLKDENLINKLENLLLHESIGVRLWSAIYLLTSNEKEALKVLKTIEKTSGIHSLTAETTLSEWRKGNLNM
;
A
#
# COMPACT_ATOMS: atom_id res chain seq x y z
N MET A 1 -7.29 16.21 8.65
CA MET A 1 -8.50 15.36 8.64
C MET A 1 -8.37 14.36 9.78
N LYS A 2 -9.41 14.13 10.58
CA LYS A 2 -9.38 13.17 11.70
C LYS A 2 -10.13 11.90 11.29
N ILE A 3 -9.45 10.76 11.29
CA ILE A 3 -10.07 9.44 11.08
C ILE A 3 -10.86 9.09 12.34
N LYS A 4 -12.12 8.69 12.18
CA LYS A 4 -13.05 8.48 13.30
C LYS A 4 -13.28 7.00 13.64
N ASN A 5 -13.09 6.11 12.67
CA ASN A 5 -13.31 4.68 12.80
C ASN A 5 -12.54 3.91 11.71
N VAL A 6 -12.54 2.60 11.84
CA VAL A 6 -11.81 1.65 10.99
C VAL A 6 -12.33 1.68 9.56
N GLU A 7 -13.64 1.77 9.37
CA GLU A 7 -14.28 1.80 8.05
C GLU A 7 -13.83 3.03 7.25
N THR A 8 -13.76 4.18 7.93
CA THR A 8 -13.24 5.42 7.33
C THR A 8 -11.77 5.27 6.96
N ALA A 9 -10.95 4.65 7.82
CA ALA A 9 -9.55 4.41 7.53
C ALA A 9 -9.36 3.53 6.29
N LEU A 10 -10.08 2.42 6.20
CA LEU A 10 -10.02 1.49 5.07
C LEU A 10 -10.49 2.15 3.78
N SER A 11 -11.57 2.93 3.81
CA SER A 11 -12.06 3.65 2.64
C SER A 11 -11.06 4.70 2.12
N ILE A 12 -10.42 5.46 3.03
CA ILE A 12 -9.36 6.41 2.66
C ILE A 12 -8.17 5.68 2.05
N PHE A 13 -7.76 4.58 2.67
CA PHE A 13 -6.65 3.77 2.20
C PHE A 13 -6.91 3.23 0.80
N GLU A 14 -8.10 2.69 0.55
CA GLU A 14 -8.50 2.14 -0.75
C GLU A 14 -8.49 3.23 -1.84
N GLU A 15 -9.20 4.35 -1.64
CA GLU A 15 -9.23 5.47 -2.58
C GLU A 15 -7.81 5.97 -2.89
N ALA A 16 -7.00 6.17 -1.85
CA ALA A 16 -5.66 6.71 -2.01
C ALA A 16 -4.71 5.72 -2.70
N SER A 17 -4.87 4.42 -2.43
CA SER A 17 -4.06 3.36 -3.06
C SER A 17 -4.40 3.15 -4.53
N ILE A 18 -5.61 3.54 -4.98
CA ILE A 18 -5.97 3.63 -6.40
C ILE A 18 -5.31 4.86 -7.03
N LYS A 19 -5.45 6.03 -6.38
CA LYS A 19 -5.06 7.31 -6.98
C LYS A 19 -3.56 7.61 -6.96
N GLN A 20 -2.83 7.10 -5.98
CA GLN A 20 -1.41 7.38 -5.85
C GLN A 20 -0.59 6.81 -7.03
N PRO A 21 -0.76 5.54 -7.45
CA PRO A 21 -0.05 5.00 -8.61
C PRO A 21 -0.43 5.70 -9.91
N GLU A 22 -1.73 5.97 -10.14
CA GLU A 22 -2.23 6.70 -11.32
C GLU A 22 -1.54 8.07 -11.50
N ALA A 23 -1.40 8.83 -10.41
CA ALA A 23 -0.71 10.12 -10.42
C ALA A 23 0.80 9.97 -10.62
N THR A 24 1.40 8.92 -10.06
CA THR A 24 2.84 8.64 -10.23
C THR A 24 3.17 8.30 -11.68
N GLU A 25 2.34 7.49 -12.33
CA GLU A 25 2.52 7.08 -13.73
C GLU A 25 2.46 8.26 -14.71
N THR A 26 1.67 9.29 -14.39
CA THR A 26 1.54 10.50 -15.20
C THR A 26 2.53 11.61 -14.81
N GLY A 27 3.38 11.38 -13.81
CA GLY A 27 4.34 12.39 -13.31
C GLY A 27 3.70 13.53 -12.50
N ASP A 28 2.43 13.40 -12.08
CA ASP A 28 1.79 14.37 -11.18
C ASP A 28 2.21 14.10 -9.72
N TYR A 29 3.44 14.52 -9.40
CA TYR A 29 4.01 14.32 -8.06
C TYR A 29 3.23 15.04 -6.97
N LYS A 30 2.54 16.14 -7.27
CA LYS A 30 1.72 16.85 -6.27
C LYS A 30 0.56 15.99 -5.83
N THR A 31 -0.15 15.38 -6.79
CA THR A 31 -1.26 14.48 -6.51
C THR A 31 -0.78 13.17 -5.92
N ALA A 32 0.31 12.59 -6.45
CA ALA A 32 0.90 11.36 -5.91
C ALA A 32 1.30 11.53 -4.43
N ASN A 33 2.00 12.62 -4.08
CA ASN A 33 2.41 12.88 -2.70
C ASN A 33 1.20 13.12 -1.78
N LYS A 34 0.16 13.81 -2.26
CA LYS A 34 -1.09 14.01 -1.51
C LYS A 34 -1.75 12.68 -1.16
N PHE A 35 -1.87 11.76 -2.11
CA PHE A 35 -2.50 10.46 -1.86
C PHE A 35 -1.59 9.53 -1.07
N TYR A 36 -0.27 9.56 -1.26
CA TYR A 36 0.67 8.84 -0.39
C TYR A 36 0.52 9.27 1.08
N ALA A 37 0.40 10.58 1.36
CA ALA A 37 0.15 11.07 2.71
C ALA A 37 -1.17 10.53 3.31
N LYS A 38 -2.20 10.32 2.49
CA LYS A 38 -3.45 9.67 2.93
C LYS A 38 -3.27 8.19 3.24
N ILE A 39 -2.48 7.45 2.46
CA ILE A 39 -2.14 6.04 2.71
C ILE A 39 -1.43 5.92 4.06
N VAL A 40 -0.41 6.76 4.30
CA VAL A 40 0.33 6.82 5.57
C VAL A 40 -0.60 7.17 6.73
N LEU A 41 -1.47 8.17 6.56
CA LEU A 41 -2.43 8.56 7.59
C LEU A 41 -3.37 7.41 7.99
N ALA A 42 -3.92 6.70 7.00
CA ALA A 42 -4.83 5.58 7.25
C ALA A 42 -4.13 4.39 7.91
N THR A 43 -2.94 4.04 7.44
CA THR A 43 -2.16 2.92 7.98
C THR A 43 -1.66 3.19 9.39
N ASN A 44 -1.21 4.41 9.69
CA ASN A 44 -0.84 4.79 11.05
C ASN A 44 -2.03 4.68 12.01
N PHE A 45 -3.21 5.18 11.63
CA PHE A 45 -4.41 4.99 12.43
C PHE A 45 -4.71 3.50 12.69
N LEU A 46 -4.63 2.66 11.65
CA LEU A 46 -4.85 1.21 11.82
C LEU A 46 -3.79 0.56 12.73
N LYS A 47 -2.53 1.00 12.67
CA LYS A 47 -1.47 0.51 13.56
C LYS A 47 -1.70 0.93 15.01
N ASP A 48 -2.03 2.19 15.25
CA ASP A 48 -2.31 2.73 16.58
C ASP A 48 -3.47 1.98 17.25
N GLU A 49 -4.46 1.56 16.47
CA GLU A 49 -5.60 0.75 16.92
C GLU A 49 -5.32 -0.76 16.95
N ASN A 50 -4.11 -1.23 16.61
CA ASN A 50 -3.74 -2.66 16.49
C ASN A 50 -4.60 -3.44 15.47
N LEU A 51 -5.01 -2.79 14.38
CA LEU A 51 -5.90 -3.29 13.34
C LEU A 51 -5.28 -3.27 11.93
N ILE A 52 -3.95 -3.20 11.82
CA ILE A 52 -3.26 -3.21 10.52
C ILE A 52 -3.55 -4.47 9.70
N ASN A 53 -3.81 -5.60 10.37
CA ASN A 53 -4.21 -6.87 9.75
C ASN A 53 -5.53 -6.77 8.98
N LYS A 54 -6.36 -5.74 9.19
CA LYS A 54 -7.56 -5.52 8.38
C LYS A 54 -7.25 -5.29 6.90
N LEU A 55 -6.02 -4.88 6.57
CA LEU A 55 -5.56 -4.76 5.18
C LEU A 55 -5.42 -6.12 4.47
N GLU A 56 -5.41 -7.25 5.19
CA GLU A 56 -5.33 -8.59 4.58
C GLU A 56 -6.51 -8.85 3.64
N ASN A 57 -7.69 -8.33 3.99
CA ASN A 57 -8.90 -8.41 3.16
C ASN A 57 -8.74 -7.71 1.80
N LEU A 58 -7.77 -6.79 1.68
CA LEU A 58 -7.51 -6.01 0.48
C LEU A 58 -6.41 -6.63 -0.41
N LEU A 59 -5.77 -7.73 0.02
CA LEU A 59 -4.76 -8.44 -0.78
C LEU A 59 -5.33 -9.09 -2.04
N LEU A 60 -6.66 -9.28 -2.10
CA LEU A 60 -7.39 -9.81 -3.26
C LEU A 60 -8.28 -8.75 -3.94
N HIS A 61 -8.12 -7.48 -3.58
CA HIS A 61 -8.90 -6.38 -4.16
C HIS A 61 -8.70 -6.28 -5.68
N GLU A 62 -9.69 -5.81 -6.45
CA GLU A 62 -9.62 -5.75 -7.92
C GLU A 62 -8.51 -4.81 -8.43
N SER A 63 -8.30 -3.68 -7.75
CA SER A 63 -7.24 -2.72 -8.07
C SER A 63 -5.84 -3.23 -7.70
N ILE A 64 -4.91 -3.18 -8.66
CA ILE A 64 -3.49 -3.51 -8.43
C ILE A 64 -2.88 -2.58 -7.37
N GLY A 65 -3.18 -1.28 -7.42
CA GLY A 65 -2.66 -0.31 -6.47
C GLY A 65 -3.09 -0.60 -5.02
N VAL A 66 -4.34 -1.01 -4.81
CA VAL A 66 -4.83 -1.43 -3.49
C VAL A 66 -4.10 -2.67 -2.99
N ARG A 67 -3.94 -3.69 -3.84
CA ARG A 67 -3.17 -4.90 -3.48
C ARG A 67 -1.71 -4.58 -3.17
N LEU A 68 -1.08 -3.73 -3.98
CA LEU A 68 0.30 -3.29 -3.84
C LEU A 68 0.53 -2.63 -2.48
N TRP A 69 -0.23 -1.58 -2.17
CA TRP A 69 -0.07 -0.85 -0.92
C TRP A 69 -0.44 -1.70 0.30
N SER A 70 -1.46 -2.55 0.20
CA SER A 70 -1.81 -3.48 1.29
C SER A 70 -0.66 -4.45 1.58
N ALA A 71 -0.11 -5.05 0.52
CA ALA A 71 1.00 -5.98 0.64
C ALA A 71 2.26 -5.31 1.18
N ILE A 72 2.58 -4.08 0.74
CA ILE A 72 3.65 -3.26 1.32
C ILE A 72 3.45 -3.22 2.84
N TYR A 73 2.37 -2.61 3.34
CA TYR A 73 2.17 -2.38 4.79
C TYR A 73 2.01 -3.66 5.64
N LEU A 74 1.75 -4.80 5.01
CA LEU A 74 1.67 -6.10 5.68
C LEU A 74 3.00 -6.87 5.69
N LEU A 75 4.09 -6.34 5.11
CA LEU A 75 5.39 -7.04 5.10
C LEU A 75 5.88 -7.45 6.50
N THR A 76 5.65 -6.63 7.52
CA THR A 76 6.11 -6.89 8.89
C THR A 76 5.15 -7.80 9.68
N SER A 77 3.85 -7.82 9.37
CA SER A 77 2.84 -8.56 10.13
C SER A 77 2.36 -9.84 9.45
N ASN A 78 2.45 -9.93 8.12
CA ASN A 78 2.06 -11.06 7.30
C ASN A 78 2.98 -11.18 6.07
N GLU A 79 4.28 -11.35 6.33
CA GLU A 79 5.34 -11.34 5.32
C GLU A 79 5.07 -12.34 4.18
N LYS A 80 4.63 -13.55 4.51
CA LYS A 80 4.45 -14.61 3.52
C LYS A 80 3.45 -14.23 2.42
N GLU A 81 2.26 -13.75 2.80
CA GLU A 81 1.24 -13.38 1.82
C GLU A 81 1.57 -12.05 1.14
N ALA A 82 2.11 -11.08 1.89
CA ALA A 82 2.62 -9.83 1.34
C ALA A 82 3.64 -10.06 0.22
N LEU A 83 4.66 -10.89 0.46
CA LEU A 83 5.69 -11.22 -0.53
C LEU A 83 5.10 -11.95 -1.75
N LYS A 84 4.11 -12.82 -1.56
CA LYS A 84 3.45 -13.52 -2.66
C LYS A 84 2.69 -12.54 -3.58
N VAL A 85 1.97 -11.58 -3.01
CA VAL A 85 1.27 -10.53 -3.77
C VAL A 85 2.27 -9.63 -4.48
N LEU A 86 3.31 -9.14 -3.79
CA LEU A 86 4.33 -8.29 -4.40
C LEU A 86 5.05 -8.97 -5.56
N LYS A 87 5.45 -10.25 -5.42
CA LYS A 87 6.07 -11.03 -6.51
C LYS A 87 5.14 -11.28 -7.70
N THR A 88 3.83 -11.22 -7.48
CA THR A 88 2.85 -11.32 -8.56
C THR A 88 2.73 -9.99 -9.29
N ILE A 89 2.73 -8.87 -8.56
CA ILE A 89 2.67 -7.51 -9.12
C ILE A 89 3.97 -7.14 -9.83
N GLU A 90 5.13 -7.55 -9.31
CA GLU A 90 6.45 -7.37 -9.94
C GLU A 90 6.47 -7.88 -11.40
N LYS A 91 5.71 -8.94 -11.70
CA LYS A 91 5.62 -9.54 -13.05
C LYS A 91 4.66 -8.83 -14.00
N THR A 92 3.97 -7.78 -13.56
CA THR A 92 3.13 -6.95 -14.45
C THR A 92 4.00 -5.91 -15.17
N SER A 93 3.37 -4.93 -15.80
CA SER A 93 4.05 -3.77 -16.38
C SER A 93 3.70 -2.47 -15.65
N GLY A 94 4.38 -1.39 -16.00
CA GLY A 94 4.08 -0.03 -15.53
C GLY A 94 4.52 0.23 -14.09
N ILE A 95 4.00 1.32 -13.52
CA ILE A 95 4.46 1.84 -12.23
C ILE A 95 4.29 0.86 -11.05
N HIS A 96 3.26 0.01 -11.12
CA HIS A 96 2.99 -0.98 -10.08
C HIS A 96 4.11 -2.03 -9.99
N SER A 97 4.57 -2.54 -11.14
CA SER A 97 5.65 -3.53 -11.22
C SER A 97 6.95 -2.94 -10.68
N LEU A 98 7.32 -1.73 -11.11
CA LEU A 98 8.53 -1.04 -10.63
C LEU A 98 8.49 -0.80 -9.11
N THR A 99 7.33 -0.41 -8.58
CA THR A 99 7.17 -0.19 -7.13
C THR A 99 7.28 -1.49 -6.35
N ALA A 100 6.68 -2.58 -6.85
CA ALA A 100 6.79 -3.90 -6.23
C ALA A 100 8.23 -4.44 -6.25
N GLU A 101 8.93 -4.34 -7.38
CA GLU A 101 10.33 -4.72 -7.54
C GLU A 101 11.22 -3.96 -6.55
N THR A 102 11.08 -2.62 -6.51
CA THR A 102 11.86 -1.76 -5.61
C THR A 102 11.59 -2.13 -4.14
N THR A 103 10.32 -2.31 -3.78
CA THR A 103 9.93 -2.74 -2.43
C THR A 103 10.56 -4.08 -2.06
N LEU A 104 10.48 -5.09 -2.94
CA LEU A 104 11.07 -6.41 -2.70
C LEU A 104 12.59 -6.34 -2.54
N SER A 105 13.27 -5.52 -3.35
CA SER A 105 14.71 -5.26 -3.22
C SER A 105 15.05 -4.66 -1.86
N GLU A 106 14.37 -3.59 -1.45
CA GLU A 106 14.66 -2.90 -0.19
C GLU A 106 14.26 -3.72 1.04
N TRP A 107 13.19 -4.51 0.95
CA TRP A 107 12.83 -5.48 2.00
C TRP A 107 13.94 -6.52 2.21
N ARG A 108 14.45 -7.12 1.13
CA ARG A 108 15.55 -8.11 1.20
C ARG A 108 16.84 -7.54 1.79
N LYS A 109 17.08 -6.24 1.60
CA LYS A 109 18.23 -5.53 2.17
C LYS A 109 18.05 -5.17 3.65
N GLY A 110 16.84 -5.30 4.19
CA GLY A 110 16.51 -4.88 5.56
C GLY A 110 16.39 -3.35 5.70
N ASN A 111 16.14 -2.63 4.61
CA ASN A 111 16.10 -1.16 4.60
C ASN A 111 14.70 -0.58 4.92
N LEU A 112 13.67 -1.42 4.97
CA LEU A 112 12.30 -1.00 5.19
C LEU A 112 11.90 -1.20 6.65
N ASN A 113 11.57 -0.09 7.31
CA ASN A 113 10.91 -0.07 8.61
C ASN A 113 9.52 0.51 8.40
N MET A 114 8.50 -0.32 8.57
CA MET A 114 7.11 0.07 8.35
C MET A 114 6.27 -0.15 9.58
#